data_AF-A0A1C6ITD9-F1
#
_entry.id   AF-A0A1C6ITD9-F1
#
_cell.length_a   1.000
_cell.length_b   1.000
_cell.length_c   1.000
_cell.angle_alpha   90.00
_cell.angle_beta   90.00
_cell.angle_gamma   90.00
#
_symmetry.space_group_name_H-M   'P 1'
#
loop_
_entity.id
_entity.type
_entity.pdbx_description
1 polymer ?
#
loop_
_entity_poly.entity_id
_entity_poly.type
_entity_poly.pdbx_seq_one_letter_code
_entity_poly.pdbx_strand_id
1 'polypeptide(L)' 'MCGIVSCIGPSQAAPILLNGLSKLEYRGYDSAGLAVREGENKIRIVKAKGRLKESARSMRIWL' A
#
# COMPACT_ATOMS: atom_id res chain seq x y z
N MET A 1 16.88 -1.53 1.07
CA MET A 1 16.27 -2.41 2.10
C MET A 1 14.76 -2.42 1.87
N CYS A 2 13.97 -3.33 2.45
CA CYS A 2 12.52 -3.39 2.20
C CYS A 2 11.71 -3.23 3.50
N GLY A 3 10.51 -2.66 3.39
CA GLY A 3 9.51 -2.58 4.45
C GLY A 3 8.22 -3.25 4.01
N ILE A 4 7.58 -4.02 4.89
CA ILE A 4 6.32 -4.72 4.63
C ILE A 4 5.38 -4.42 5.79
N VAL A 5 4.12 -4.10 5.47
CA VAL A 5 3.04 -3.95 6.43
C VAL A 5 1.81 -4.70 5.93
N SER A 6 1.04 -5.29 6.84
CA SER A 6 -0.21 -5.96 6.55
C SER A 6 -1.24 -5.59 7.62
N CYS A 7 -2.52 -5.66 7.26
CA CYS A 7 -3.63 -5.52 8.19
C CYS A 7 -4.77 -6.46 7.81
N ILE A 8 -5.47 -6.97 8.81
CA ILE A 8 -6.66 -7.80 8.67
C ILE A 8 -7.72 -7.21 9.60
N GLY A 9 -8.92 -6.98 9.08
CA GLY A 9 -10.02 -6.42 9.86
C GLY A 9 -11.20 -6.02 8.98
N PRO A 10 -12.29 -5.55 9.60
CA PRO A 10 -13.50 -5.12 8.90
C PRO A 10 -13.33 -3.76 8.19
N SER A 11 -12.31 -2.98 8.57
CA SER A 11 -12.03 -1.65 8.00
C SER A 11 -11.39 -1.74 6.61
N GLN A 12 -11.54 -0.66 5.83
CA GLN A 12 -10.86 -0.53 4.53
C GLN A 12 -9.33 -0.62 4.73
N ALA A 13 -8.70 -1.61 4.11
CA ALA A 13 -7.28 -1.90 4.31
C ALA A 13 -6.36 -0.84 3.68
N ALA A 14 -6.73 -0.27 2.53
CA ALA A 14 -5.91 0.68 1.79
C ALA A 14 -5.36 1.89 2.61
N PRO A 15 -6.19 2.66 3.35
CA PRO A 15 -5.69 3.76 4.18
C PRO A 15 -4.73 3.31 5.29
N ILE A 16 -5.00 2.16 5.90
CA ILE A 16 -4.19 1.62 7.01
C ILE A 16 -2.81 1.22 6.48
N LEU A 17 -2.79 0.49 5.35
CA LEU A 17 -1.56 0.05 4.71
C LEU A 17 -0.73 1.22 4.19
N LEU A 18 -1.36 2.25 3.59
CA LEU A 18 -0.66 3.46 3.14
C LEU A 18 -0.01 4.21 4.31
N ASN A 19 -0.70 4.34 5.45
CA ASN A 19 -0.14 4.96 6.65
C ASN A 19 0.99 4.11 7.25
N GLY A 20 0.86 2.78 7.25
CA GLY A 20 1.93 1.88 7.67
C GLY A 20 3.17 1.98 6.79
N LEU A 21 2.99 2.01 5.46
CA LEU A 21 4.08 2.15 4.49
C LEU A 21 4.80 3.49 4.64
N SER A 22 4.10 4.58 4.95
CA SER A 22 4.74 5.90 5.10
C SER A 22 5.73 5.93 6.26
N LYS A 23 5.45 5.21 7.35
CA LYS A 23 6.36 5.03 8.48
C LYS A 23 7.58 4.16 8.15
N LEU A 24 7.51 3.37 7.08
CA LEU A 24 8.58 2.49 6.60
C LEU A 24 9.38 3.06 5.42
N GLU A 25 9.06 4.28 4.96
CA GLU A 25 9.71 4.90 3.79
C GLU A 25 11.23 5.03 3.95
N TYR A 26 11.73 5.17 5.19
CA TYR A 26 13.17 5.19 5.49
C TYR A 26 13.90 3.88 5.12
N ARG A 27 13.18 2.76 4.98
CA ARG A 27 13.76 1.45 4.62
C ARG A 27 13.88 1.27 3.11
N GLY A 28 12.98 1.86 2.35
CA GLY A 28 12.89 1.66 0.90
C GLY A 28 12.03 2.72 0.23
N TYR A 29 12.59 3.34 -0.80
CA TYR A 29 12.01 4.49 -1.49
C TYR A 29 12.00 4.33 -3.03
N ASP A 30 12.51 3.22 -3.54
CA ASP A 30 12.62 2.97 -5.00
C ASP A 30 11.30 2.50 -5.62
N SER A 31 10.42 1.87 -4.82
CA SER A 31 9.11 1.40 -5.25
C SER A 31 8.20 1.13 -4.07
N ALA A 32 6.88 1.13 -4.32
CA ALA A 32 5.86 0.73 -3.37
C ALA A 32 4.80 -0.13 -4.07
N GLY A 33 4.15 -1.00 -3.29
CA GLY A 33 3.05 -1.83 -3.77
C GLY A 33 2.03 -2.12 -2.69
N LEU A 34 0.80 -2.35 -3.11
CA LEU A 34 -0.33 -2.68 -2.25
C LEU A 34 -1.10 -3.86 -2.85
N ALA A 35 -1.55 -4.77 -2.01
CA ALA A 35 -2.50 -5.82 -2.38
C ALA A 35 -3.65 -5.82 -1.38
N VAL A 36 -4.88 -5.67 -1.86
CA VAL A 36 -6.08 -5.64 -1.04
C VAL A 36 -7.08 -6.65 -1.58
N ARG A 37 -7.69 -7.41 -0.67
CA ARG A 37 -8.78 -8.34 -1.01
C ARG A 37 -10.10 -7.57 -1.09
N GLU A 38 -10.74 -7.61 -2.24
CA GLU A 38 -12.13 -7.19 -2.46
C GLU A 38 -13.03 -8.44 -2.52
N GLY A 39 -13.91 -8.59 -1.52
CA GLY A 39 -14.82 -9.72 -1.45
C GLY A 39 -14.09 -11.05 -1.23
N GLU A 40 -14.67 -12.16 -1.70
CA GLU A 40 -14.17 -13.50 -1.41
C GLU A 40 -12.97 -13.90 -2.29
N ASN A 41 -13.00 -13.56 -3.58
CA ASN A 41 -12.04 -14.09 -4.57
C ASN A 41 -11.31 -13.06 -5.43
N LYS A 42 -11.46 -11.76 -5.16
CA LYS A 42 -10.74 -10.73 -5.93
C LYS A 42 -9.64 -10.12 -5.07
N ILE A 43 -8.40 -10.28 -5.50
CA ILE A 43 -7.28 -9.52 -4.97
C ILE A 43 -6.93 -8.48 -6.00
N ARG A 44 -6.95 -7.22 -5.59
CA ARG A 44 -6.48 -6.14 -6.43
C ARG A 44 -5.10 -5.69 -5.98
N ILE A 45 -4.21 -5.55 -6.95
CA ILE A 45 -2.79 -5.29 -6.73
C ILE A 45 -2.41 -4.01 -7.47
N VAL A 46 -1.74 -3.10 -6.78
CA VAL A 46 -1.17 -1.88 -7.35
C VAL A 46 0.31 -1.83 -7.05
N LYS A 47 1.12 -1.48 -8.05
CA LYS A 47 2.56 -1.31 -7.93
C LYS A 47 2.94 0.01 -8.58
N ALA A 48 3.85 0.74 -7.96
CA ALA A 48 4.38 1.98 -8.50
C ALA A 48 5.88 2.10 -8.18
N LYS A 49 6.61 2.75 -9.08
CA LYS A 49 8.02 3.08 -8.90
C LYS A 49 8.15 4.47 -8.30
N GLY A 50 9.24 4.69 -7.57
CA GLY A 50 9.54 5.95 -6.89
C GLY A 50 9.01 6.01 -5.46
N ARG A 51 9.21 7.16 -4.83
CA ARG A 51 8.92 7.37 -3.41
C ARG A 51 7.45 7.13 -3.11
N LEU A 52 7.13 6.79 -1.86
CA LEU A 52 5.76 6.51 -1.47
C LEU A 52 4.88 7.74 -1.74
N LYS A 53 5.36 8.96 -1.48
CA LYS A 53 4.62 10.20 -1.80
C LYS A 53 4.25 10.35 -3.29
N GLU A 54 5.14 9.93 -4.19
CA GLU A 54 4.91 10.02 -5.65
C GLU A 54 3.99 8.89 -6.12
N SER A 55 4.26 7.68 -5.65
CA SER A 55 3.49 6.46 -5.90
C SER A 55 2.07 6.49 -5.30
N ALA A 56 1.89 7.18 -4.17
CA ALA A 56 0.63 7.25 -3.44
C ALA A 56 -0.48 7.89 -4.27
N ARG A 57 -0.18 8.78 -5.22
CA ARG A 57 -1.19 9.36 -6.09
C ARG A 57 -1.94 8.30 -6.90
N SER A 58 -1.22 7.32 -7.44
CA SER A 58 -1.81 6.18 -8.16
C SER A 58 -2.53 5.21 -7.23
N MET A 59 -2.18 5.20 -5.93
CA MET A 59 -2.79 4.36 -4.90
C MET A 59 -3.94 5.05 -4.14
N ARG A 60 -4.12 6.37 -4.27
CA ARG A 60 -5.20 7.16 -3.64
C ARG A 60 -6.56 6.97 -4.31
N ILE A 61 -6.62 6.35 -5.48
CA ILE A 61 -7.87 5.92 -6.15
C ILE A 61 -8.64 4.89 -5.28
N TRP A 62 -8.03 4.41 -4.20
CA TRP A 62 -8.48 3.33 -3.32
C TRP A 62 -8.82 3.78 -1.90
N LEU A 63 -8.83 5.10 -1.66
CA LEU A 63 -9.37 5.72 -0.44
C LEU A 63 -10.84 6.01 -0.67
#